data_AF-A0A2S9BKQ7-F1
#
_entry.id   AF-A0A2S9BKQ7-F1
#
_cell.length_a   1.000
_cell.length_b   1.000
_cell.length_c   1.000
_cell.angle_alpha   90.00
_cell.angle_beta   90.00
_cell.angle_gamma   90.00
#
_symmetry.space_group_name_H-M   'P 1'
#
loop_
_entity.id
_entity.type
_entity.pdbx_description
1 polymer ?
#
loop_
_entity_poly.entity_id
_entity_poly.type
_entity_poly.pdbx_seq_one_letter_code
_entity_poly.pdbx_strand_id
1 'polypeptide(L)'
;MARTTTALRLLLPAFLLGAIIAISFLEAPLKFLAPGVTIPIGLGIGRLVFTALNVLAGVVLIVLTVVNVRARAGRATLSILGSIWFVYLIEVAVIRPVLNQRSDLVIAGLAAAGTNWAHYAYIVADVTLVGLLIALIVVTVRKVLPRDVR
;
A
#
# COMPACT_ATOMS: atom_id res chain seq x y z
N MET A 1 8.76 -9.87 -25.61
CA MET A 1 9.21 -9.14 -24.41
C MET A 1 8.43 -7.85 -24.14
N ALA A 2 8.23 -6.96 -25.13
CA ALA A 2 7.54 -5.68 -24.91
C ALA A 2 6.09 -5.79 -24.37
N ARG A 3 5.29 -6.76 -24.86
CA ARG A 3 3.91 -6.99 -24.39
C ARG A 3 3.86 -7.41 -22.92
N THR A 4 4.72 -8.34 -22.51
CA THR A 4 4.82 -8.81 -21.12
C THR A 4 5.23 -7.70 -20.16
N THR A 5 6.23 -6.89 -20.52
CA THR A 5 6.66 -5.72 -19.73
C THR A 5 5.52 -4.72 -19.56
N THR A 6 4.76 -4.45 -20.63
CA THR A 6 3.62 -3.53 -20.59
C THR A 6 2.51 -4.06 -19.70
N ALA A 7 2.18 -5.36 -19.82
CA ALA A 7 1.21 -6.02 -18.97
C ALA A 7 1.61 -5.92 -17.49
N LEU A 8 2.87 -6.24 -17.14
CA LEU A 8 3.35 -6.14 -15.76
C LEU A 8 3.31 -4.71 -15.21
N ARG A 9 3.66 -3.70 -16.02
CA ARG A 9 3.59 -2.28 -15.62
C ARG A 9 2.16 -1.78 -15.36
N LEU A 10 1.14 -2.45 -15.90
CA LEU A 10 -0.27 -2.11 -15.67
C LEU A 10 -0.89 -2.97 -14.56
N LEU A 11 -0.65 -4.28 -14.58
CA LEU A 11 -1.28 -5.22 -13.67
C LEU A 11 -0.72 -5.14 -12.25
N LEU A 12 0.59 -4.96 -12.08
CA LEU A 12 1.20 -4.94 -10.74
C LEU A 12 0.72 -3.73 -9.89
N PRO A 13 0.72 -2.49 -10.40
CA PRO A 13 0.19 -1.37 -9.63
C PRO A 13 -1.31 -1.49 -9.36
N ALA A 14 -2.09 -1.98 -10.33
CA ALA A 14 -3.53 -2.17 -10.17
C ALA A 14 -3.86 -3.26 -9.13
N PHE A 15 -3.09 -4.35 -9.13
CA PHE A 15 -3.18 -5.40 -8.13
C PHE A 15 -2.86 -4.87 -6.73
N LEU A 16 -1.75 -4.12 -6.58
CA LEU A 16 -1.38 -3.54 -5.30
C LEU A 16 -2.41 -2.51 -4.81
N LEU A 17 -2.93 -1.67 -5.71
CA LEU A 17 -4.03 -0.75 -5.41
C LEU A 17 -5.25 -1.50 -4.87
N GLY A 18 -5.65 -2.58 -5.53
CA GLY A 18 -6.76 -3.43 -5.08
C GLY A 18 -6.49 -4.07 -3.71
N ALA A 19 -5.27 -4.56 -3.47
CA ALA A 19 -4.88 -5.13 -2.19
C ALA A 19 -4.94 -4.10 -1.05
N ILE A 20 -4.44 -2.88 -1.26
CA ILE A 20 -4.50 -1.80 -0.27
C ILE A 20 -5.96 -1.41 0.01
N ILE A 21 -6.79 -1.24 -1.02
CA ILE A 21 -8.22 -0.92 -0.84
C ILE A 21 -8.93 -2.03 -0.04
N ALA A 22 -8.74 -3.29 -0.43
CA ALA A 22 -9.41 -4.41 0.20
C ALA A 22 -9.02 -4.57 1.68
N ILE A 23 -7.73 -4.41 2.01
CA ILE A 23 -7.25 -4.64 3.36
C ILE A 23 -7.38 -3.38 4.23
N SER A 24 -6.82 -2.25 3.80
CA SER A 24 -6.75 -1.05 4.63
C SER A 24 -8.10 -0.35 4.79
N PHE A 25 -8.94 -0.35 3.76
CA PHE A 25 -10.20 0.41 3.77
C PHE A 25 -11.43 -0.46 4.03
N LEU A 26 -11.43 -1.72 3.60
CA LEU A 26 -12.56 -2.63 3.81
C LEU A 26 -12.35 -3.54 5.02
N GLU A 27 -11.32 -4.39 5.03
CA GLU A 27 -11.09 -5.36 6.12
C GLU A 27 -10.89 -4.68 7.47
N ALA A 28 -10.03 -3.66 7.53
CA ALA A 28 -9.62 -3.05 8.78
C ALA A 28 -10.78 -2.49 9.62
N PRO A 29 -11.75 -1.75 9.06
CA PRO A 29 -12.95 -1.34 9.82
C PRO A 29 -13.96 -2.47 9.99
N LEU A 30 -14.22 -3.28 8.96
CA LEU A 30 -15.31 -4.27 8.99
C LEU A 30 -15.07 -5.39 10.02
N LYS A 31 -13.82 -5.77 10.28
CA LYS A 31 -13.52 -6.84 11.26
C LYS A 31 -13.98 -6.54 12.68
N PHE A 32 -14.05 -5.27 13.07
CA PHE A 32 -14.53 -4.86 14.39
C PHE A 32 -16.06 -4.86 14.50
N LEU A 33 -16.77 -4.98 13.38
CA LEU A 33 -18.24 -5.08 13.35
C LEU A 33 -18.73 -6.53 13.47
N ALA A 34 -17.83 -7.51 13.34
CA ALA A 34 -18.20 -8.92 13.41
C ALA A 34 -18.61 -9.33 14.84
N PRO A 35 -19.71 -10.09 15.00
CA PRO A 35 -20.16 -10.52 16.32
C PRO A 35 -19.11 -11.39 17.01
N GLY A 36 -18.87 -11.11 18.29
CA GLY A 36 -17.87 -11.84 19.09
C GLY A 36 -16.43 -11.36 18.93
N VAL A 37 -16.14 -10.40 18.06
CA VAL A 37 -14.80 -9.80 17.95
C VAL A 37 -14.59 -8.76 19.05
N THR A 38 -13.58 -8.99 19.89
CA THR A 38 -13.10 -8.01 20.88
C THR A 38 -11.98 -7.15 20.29
N ILE A 39 -11.71 -5.99 20.91
CA ILE A 39 -10.65 -5.09 20.44
C ILE A 39 -9.28 -5.79 20.37
N PRO A 40 -8.81 -6.53 21.40
CA PRO A 40 -7.53 -7.24 21.32
C PRO A 40 -7.47 -8.27 20.18
N ILE A 41 -8.57 -9.00 19.94
CA ILE A 41 -8.66 -9.96 18.82
C ILE A 41 -8.55 -9.22 17.49
N GLY A 42 -9.31 -8.14 17.29
CA GLY A 42 -9.25 -7.35 16.06
C GLY A 42 -7.89 -6.69 15.82
N LEU A 43 -7.20 -6.25 16.87
CA LEU A 43 -5.82 -5.74 16.78
C LEU A 43 -4.82 -6.86 16.42
N GLY A 44 -4.97 -8.04 17.03
CA GLY A 44 -4.14 -9.21 16.70
C GLY A 44 -4.28 -9.65 15.23
N ILE A 45 -5.51 -9.74 14.74
CA ILE A 45 -5.80 -10.03 13.32
C ILE A 45 -5.19 -8.93 12.43
N GLY A 46 -5.39 -7.66 12.81
CA GLY A 46 -4.80 -6.53 12.10
C GLY A 46 -3.30 -6.65 11.92
N ARG A 47 -2.54 -6.96 12.97
CA ARG A 47 -1.07 -7.12 12.88
C ARG A 47 -0.67 -8.15 11.82
N LEU A 48 -1.33 -9.31 11.79
CA LEU A 48 -1.02 -10.36 10.83
C LEU A 48 -1.32 -9.94 9.40
N VAL A 49 -2.55 -9.44 9.17
CA VAL A 49 -3.02 -9.07 7.83
C VAL A 49 -2.22 -7.90 7.27
N PHE A 50 -1.96 -6.87 8.08
CA PHE A 50 -1.15 -5.72 7.66
C PHE A 50 0.33 -6.08 7.46
N THR A 51 0.87 -7.06 8.19
CA THR A 51 2.24 -7.57 7.94
C THR A 51 2.29 -8.29 6.59
N ALA A 52 1.31 -9.14 6.31
CA ALA A 52 1.21 -9.82 5.01
C ALA A 52 1.05 -8.84 3.84
N LEU A 53 0.18 -7.82 4.00
CA LEU A 53 0.01 -6.75 3.01
C LEU A 53 1.33 -6.03 2.71
N ASN A 54 2.14 -5.75 3.74
CA ASN A 54 3.44 -5.11 3.55
C ASN A 54 4.44 -5.96 2.79
N VAL A 55 4.55 -7.25 3.16
CA VAL A 55 5.43 -8.16 2.44
C VAL A 55 5.02 -8.23 0.97
N LEU A 56 3.72 -8.34 0.70
CA LEU A 56 3.16 -8.30 -0.64
C LEU A 56 3.51 -7.00 -1.37
N ALA A 57 3.29 -5.85 -0.72
CA ALA A 57 3.60 -4.53 -1.28
C ALA A 57 5.09 -4.41 -1.62
N GLY A 58 5.98 -4.77 -0.71
CA GLY A 58 7.43 -4.76 -0.92
C GLY A 58 7.85 -5.63 -2.11
N VAL A 59 7.35 -6.86 -2.19
CA VAL A 59 7.62 -7.77 -3.32
C VAL A 59 7.13 -7.16 -4.64
N VAL A 60 5.90 -6.65 -4.68
CA VAL A 60 5.34 -6.02 -5.87
C VAL A 60 6.15 -4.79 -6.29
N LEU A 61 6.55 -3.93 -5.34
CA LEU A 61 7.37 -2.75 -5.62
C LEU A 61 8.77 -3.11 -6.15
N ILE A 62 9.40 -4.16 -5.61
CA ILE A 62 10.68 -4.66 -6.13
C ILE A 62 10.53 -5.11 -7.58
N VAL A 63 9.55 -5.96 -7.87
CA VAL A 63 9.32 -6.47 -9.24
C VAL A 63 9.01 -5.32 -10.19
N LEU A 64 8.12 -4.40 -9.78
CA LEU A 64 7.75 -3.23 -10.55
C LEU A 64 8.96 -2.33 -10.85
N THR A 65 9.88 -2.19 -9.90
CA THR A 65 11.13 -1.45 -10.08
C THR A 65 12.03 -2.11 -11.11
N VAL A 66 12.27 -3.41 -11.00
CA VAL A 66 13.08 -4.17 -11.96
C VAL A 66 12.50 -4.05 -13.38
N VAL A 67 11.19 -4.20 -13.53
CA VAL A 67 10.50 -4.08 -14.82
C VAL A 67 10.64 -2.66 -15.40
N ASN A 68 10.52 -1.63 -14.57
CA ASN A 68 10.63 -0.23 -15.03
C ASN A 68 12.06 0.14 -15.41
N VAL A 69 13.06 -0.24 -14.63
CA VAL A 69 14.48 0.01 -14.90
C VAL A 69 14.94 -0.72 -16.17
N ARG A 70 14.64 -2.02 -16.30
CA ARG A 70 15.06 -2.82 -17.48
C ARG A 70 14.51 -2.27 -18.79
N ALA A 71 13.26 -1.81 -18.79
CA ALA A 71 12.65 -1.20 -19.97
C ALA A 71 12.79 0.34 -19.99
N ARG A 72 13.87 0.87 -19.37
CA ARG A 72 14.33 2.26 -19.42
C ARG A 72 13.18 3.28 -19.32
N ALA A 73 12.36 3.13 -18.28
CA ALA A 73 11.21 4.00 -18.07
C ALA A 73 11.64 5.48 -18.00
N GLY A 74 10.81 6.36 -18.58
CA GLY A 74 11.08 7.80 -18.57
C GLY A 74 11.05 8.41 -17.17
N ARG A 75 11.68 9.59 -17.03
CA ARG A 75 11.86 10.30 -15.74
C ARG A 75 10.59 10.38 -14.90
N ALA A 76 9.45 10.77 -15.48
CA ALA A 76 8.18 10.86 -14.76
C ALA A 76 7.76 9.54 -14.08
N THR A 77 7.93 8.40 -14.76
CA THR A 77 7.60 7.08 -14.20
C THR A 77 8.52 6.71 -13.04
N LEU A 78 9.82 6.99 -13.18
CA LEU A 78 10.81 6.73 -12.13
C LEU A 78 10.62 7.67 -10.92
N SER A 79 10.25 8.94 -11.13
CA SER A 79 9.94 9.87 -10.05
C SER A 79 8.73 9.41 -9.25
N ILE A 80 7.62 9.02 -9.90
CA ILE A 80 6.44 8.50 -9.20
C ILE A 80 6.79 7.23 -8.42
N LEU A 81 7.54 6.31 -9.04
CA LEU A 81 7.96 5.08 -8.38
C LEU A 81 8.87 5.35 -7.16
N GLY A 82 9.77 6.33 -7.26
CA GLY A 82 10.59 6.79 -6.15
C GLY A 82 9.75 7.37 -5.00
N SER A 83 8.72 8.16 -5.33
CA SER A 83 7.76 8.66 -4.32
C SER A 83 6.99 7.53 -3.63
N ILE A 84 6.56 6.51 -4.38
CA ILE A 84 5.89 5.32 -3.81
C ILE A 84 6.82 4.61 -2.82
N TRP A 85 8.08 4.37 -3.21
CA TRP A 85 9.09 3.78 -2.33
C TRP A 85 9.31 4.61 -1.07
N PHE A 86 9.42 5.93 -1.21
CA PHE A 86 9.64 6.82 -0.09
C PHE A 86 8.50 6.73 0.94
N VAL A 87 7.25 6.80 0.48
CA VAL A 87 6.08 6.68 1.37
C VAL A 87 6.02 5.29 2.00
N TYR A 88 6.20 4.22 1.22
CA TYR A 88 6.22 2.84 1.72
C TYR A 88 7.30 2.64 2.80
N LEU A 89 8.52 3.14 2.59
CA LEU A 89 9.60 3.00 3.56
C LEU A 89 9.32 3.76 4.85
N ILE A 90 8.75 4.97 4.77
CA ILE A 90 8.33 5.71 5.98
C ILE A 90 7.25 4.94 6.73
N GLU A 91 6.27 4.40 6.02
CA GLU A 91 5.19 3.64 6.63
C GLU A 91 5.73 2.41 7.38
N VAL A 92 6.61 1.63 6.74
CA VAL A 92 7.21 0.42 7.31
C VAL A 92 8.18 0.73 8.44
N ALA A 93 9.05 1.72 8.28
CA ALA A 93 10.15 1.98 9.21
C ALA A 93 9.77 2.89 10.38
N VAL A 94 8.74 3.74 10.23
CA VAL A 94 8.39 4.75 11.24
C VAL A 94 6.97 4.55 11.75
N ILE A 95 5.98 4.52 10.86
CA ILE A 95 4.57 4.57 11.27
C ILE A 95 4.15 3.25 11.92
N ARG A 96 4.48 2.12 11.29
CA ARG A 96 4.06 0.79 11.75
C ARG A 96 4.68 0.33 13.07
N PRO A 97 5.97 0.55 13.35
CA PRO A 97 6.53 0.23 14.66
C PRO A 97 5.79 0.92 15.80
N VAL A 98 5.44 2.20 15.61
CA VAL A 98 4.68 2.99 16.60
C VAL A 98 3.26 2.43 16.79
N LEU A 99 2.58 2.07 15.70
CA LEU A 99 1.25 1.44 15.76
C LEU A 99 1.27 0.07 16.43
N ASN A 100 2.28 -0.75 16.13
CA ASN A 100 2.44 -2.08 16.71
C ASN A 100 2.70 -1.99 18.22
N GLN A 101 3.61 -1.11 18.65
CA GLN A 101 3.88 -0.91 20.07
C GLN A 101 2.63 -0.50 20.85
N ARG A 102 1.83 0.43 20.30
CA ARG A 102 0.56 0.82 20.94
C ARG A 102 -0.44 -0.33 20.97
N SER A 103 -0.52 -1.11 19.89
CA SER A 103 -1.39 -2.28 19.82
C SER A 103 -0.99 -3.33 20.86
N ASP A 104 0.32 -3.54 21.09
CA ASP A 104 0.83 -4.45 22.13
C ASP A 104 0.39 -4.02 23.53
N LEU A 105 0.43 -2.72 23.83
CA LEU A 105 -0.05 -2.20 25.12
C LEU A 105 -1.54 -2.40 25.31
N VAL A 106 -2.35 -2.22 24.27
CA VAL A 106 -3.81 -2.44 24.35
C VAL A 106 -4.13 -3.93 24.50
N ILE A 107 -3.43 -4.80 23.78
CA ILE A 107 -3.60 -6.26 23.88
C ILE A 107 -3.18 -6.75 25.27
N ALA A 108 -2.13 -6.18 25.86
CA ALA A 108 -1.68 -6.50 27.22
C ALA A 108 -2.58 -5.91 28.33
N GLY A 109 -3.63 -5.15 27.99
CA GLY A 109 -4.49 -4.47 28.96
C GLY A 109 -3.82 -3.29 29.68
N LEU A 110 -2.66 -2.83 29.19
CA LEU A 110 -1.86 -1.75 29.78
C LEU A 110 -2.28 -0.36 29.27
N ALA A 111 -3.07 -0.29 28.21
CA ALA A 111 -3.57 0.96 27.64
C ALA A 111 -5.00 0.81 27.12
N ALA A 112 -5.77 1.89 27.18
CA ALA A 112 -7.09 1.95 26.55
C ALA A 112 -6.98 1.99 25.02
N ALA A 113 -7.95 1.38 24.35
CA ALA A 113 -8.08 1.49 22.91
C ALA A 113 -8.31 2.95 22.50
N GLY A 114 -7.64 3.40 21.45
CA GLY A 114 -7.82 4.75 20.93
C GLY A 114 -6.83 5.12 19.83
N THR A 115 -7.19 6.14 19.06
CA THR A 115 -6.38 6.66 17.97
C THR A 115 -5.25 7.55 18.48
N ASN A 116 -4.18 7.65 17.68
CA ASN A 116 -3.06 8.56 17.93
C ASN A 116 -2.59 9.18 16.61
N TRP A 117 -1.59 10.07 16.68
CA TRP A 117 -1.02 10.70 15.49
C TRP A 117 -0.56 9.67 14.43
N ALA A 118 -0.01 8.53 14.86
CA ALA A 118 0.49 7.49 13.97
C ALA A 118 -0.65 6.82 13.17
N HIS A 119 -1.84 6.70 13.76
CA HIS A 119 -3.02 6.21 13.06
C HIS A 119 -3.44 7.14 11.92
N TYR A 120 -3.47 8.45 12.17
CA TYR A 120 -3.77 9.43 11.10
C TYR A 120 -2.64 9.50 10.07
N ALA A 121 -1.38 9.42 10.49
CA ALA A 121 -0.23 9.37 9.58
C ALA A 121 -0.32 8.14 8.66
N TYR A 122 -0.76 6.99 9.18
CA TYR A 122 -0.99 5.79 8.40
C TYR A 122 -2.08 5.97 7.35
N ILE A 123 -3.23 6.56 7.72
CA ILE A 123 -4.32 6.85 6.77
C ILE A 123 -3.82 7.77 5.65
N VAL A 124 -3.06 8.83 6.00
CA VAL A 124 -2.49 9.74 5.00
C VAL A 124 -1.49 9.03 4.10
N ALA A 125 -0.65 8.13 4.63
CA ALA A 125 0.29 7.32 3.86
C ALA A 125 -0.45 6.40 2.86
N ASP A 126 -1.48 5.68 3.32
CA ASP A 126 -2.28 4.78 2.48
C ASP A 126 -3.00 5.54 1.35
N VAL A 127 -3.64 6.68 1.66
CA VAL A 127 -4.28 7.53 0.65
C VAL A 127 -3.27 8.07 -0.35
N THR A 128 -2.08 8.45 0.12
CA THR A 128 -0.98 8.92 -0.75
C THR A 128 -0.50 7.79 -1.67
N LEU A 129 -0.30 6.57 -1.15
CA LEU A 129 0.07 5.40 -1.94
C LEU A 129 -0.98 5.08 -3.01
N VAL A 130 -2.27 5.11 -2.64
CA VAL A 130 -3.38 4.96 -3.59
C VAL A 130 -3.30 5.99 -4.71
N GLY A 131 -3.15 7.27 -4.38
CA GLY A 131 -3.03 8.34 -5.38
C GLY A 131 -1.82 8.17 -6.31
N LEU A 132 -0.66 7.80 -5.75
CA LEU A 132 0.55 7.57 -6.52
C LEU A 132 0.45 6.33 -7.43
N LEU A 133 -0.18 5.24 -6.96
CA LEU A 133 -0.41 4.05 -7.78
C LEU A 133 -1.36 4.35 -8.95
N ILE A 134 -2.44 5.10 -8.70
CA ILE A 134 -3.33 5.58 -9.76
C ILE A 134 -2.56 6.45 -10.77
N ALA A 135 -1.75 7.39 -10.30
CA ALA A 135 -0.93 8.24 -11.17
C ALA A 135 0.04 7.40 -12.03
N LEU A 136 0.67 6.39 -11.44
CA LEU A 136 1.57 5.48 -12.15
C LEU A 136 0.83 4.68 -13.25
N ILE A 137 -0.37 4.17 -12.96
CA ILE A 137 -1.22 3.49 -13.95
C ILE A 137 -1.56 4.45 -15.09
N VAL A 138 -2.07 5.65 -14.78
CA VAL A 138 -2.48 6.64 -15.79
C VAL A 138 -1.31 7.04 -16.70
N VAL A 139 -0.15 7.35 -16.13
CA VAL A 139 1.06 7.70 -16.91
C VAL A 139 1.52 6.53 -17.79
N THR A 140 1.35 5.29 -17.32
CA THR A 140 1.71 4.09 -18.09
C THR A 140 0.72 3.86 -19.23
N VAL A 141 -0.59 3.94 -18.98
CA VAL A 141 -1.65 3.80 -19.99
C VAL A 141 -1.51 4.85 -21.09
N ARG A 142 -1.28 6.12 -20.75
CA ARG A 142 -1.09 7.21 -21.72
C ARG A 142 0.09 7.02 -22.67
N LYS A 143 1.07 6.18 -22.31
CA LYS A 143 2.21 5.84 -23.17
C LYS A 143 1.92 4.66 -24.10
N VAL A 144 0.88 3.88 -23.80
CA VAL A 144 0.54 2.65 -24.51
C VAL A 144 -0.63 2.87 -25.46
N LEU A 145 -1.60 3.70 -25.08
CA LEU A 145 -2.71 4.07 -25.94
C LEU A 145 -2.23 5.05 -27.03
N PRO A 146 -2.66 4.87 -28.29
CA PRO A 146 -2.46 5.88 -29.33
C PRO A 146 -2.99 7.23 -28.84
N ARG A 147 -2.30 8.32 -29.17
CA ARG A 147 -2.94 9.64 -29.08
C ARG A 147 -4.01 9.63 -30.17
N ASP A 148 -5.27 9.70 -29.77
CA ASP A 148 -6.34 9.95 -30.74
C ASP A 148 -5.95 11.20 -31.53
N VAL A 149 -5.71 11.02 -32.82
CA VAL A 149 -5.49 12.11 -33.77
C VAL A 149 -6.85 12.81 -33.88
N ARG A 150 -6.98 13.94 -33.18
CA ARG A 150 -8.00 14.95 -33.49
C ARG A 150 -7.34 16.07 -34.25
#